data_AF-A0A1F9QCJ2-F1
#
_entry.id   AF-A0A1F9QCJ2-F1
#
_cell.length_a   1.000
_cell.length_b   1.000
_cell.length_c   1.000
_cell.angle_alpha   90.00
_cell.angle_beta   90.00
_cell.angle_gamma   90.00
#
_symmetry.space_group_name_H-M   'P 1'
#
loop_
_entity.id
_entity.type
_entity.pdbx_description
1 polymer ?
#
loop_
_entity_poly.entity_id
_entity_poly.type
_entity_poly.pdbx_seq_one_letter_code
_entity_poly.pdbx_strand_id
1 'polypeptide(L)'
;MLRRFYLLLTDRRLRAAMTALRVSGRGLGDLAAAPGRAADFFRPLKTELDRAAQDGPPRSLPALGAAADFAARLEKTFSDMSLLQAPPDRAALEALACLQRACGAAEGLLSPSRRARADADLRASTAAGRRSLSSAKAAADRSPDGFTQNLKFSTIYSGLDGAFDSLERCAEALFRV
;
A
#
# COMPACT_ATOMS: atom_id res chain seq x y z
N MET A 1 22.06 1.29 12.85
CA MET A 1 20.97 0.40 13.31
C MET A 1 20.29 0.90 14.59
N LEU A 2 21.01 1.47 15.57
CA LEU A 2 20.46 1.91 16.86
C LEU A 2 19.29 2.91 16.75
N ARG A 3 19.38 3.93 15.89
CA ARG A 3 18.34 4.96 15.71
C ARG A 3 16.98 4.39 15.29
N ARG A 4 16.97 3.49 14.29
CA ARG A 4 15.74 2.83 13.83
C ARG A 4 15.10 2.01 14.96
N PHE A 5 15.90 1.22 15.66
CA PHE A 5 15.42 0.40 16.76
C PHE A 5 14.82 1.26 17.88
N TYR A 6 15.50 2.35 18.25
CA TYR A 6 15.01 3.31 19.22
C TYR A 6 13.70 3.97 18.81
N LEU A 7 13.58 4.41 17.55
CA LEU A 7 12.34 4.99 17.03
C LEU A 7 11.20 3.98 17.07
N LEU A 8 11.42 2.75 16.62
CA LEU A 8 10.39 1.71 16.67
C LEU A 8 10.05 1.30 18.11
N LEU A 9 10.97 1.43 19.06
CA LEU A 9 10.73 1.13 20.47
C LEU A 9 9.91 2.24 21.17
N THR A 10 10.17 3.50 20.84
CA THR A 10 9.62 4.66 21.55
C THR A 10 8.45 5.35 20.85
N ASP A 11 8.28 5.14 19.54
CA ASP A 11 7.24 5.77 18.74
C ASP A 11 6.21 4.73 18.28
N ARG A 12 5.08 4.68 19.00
CA ARG A 12 3.99 3.76 18.72
C ARG A 12 3.37 3.99 17.34
N ARG A 13 3.32 5.25 16.88
CA ARG A 13 2.76 5.62 15.57
C ARG A 13 3.62 5.10 14.43
N LEU A 14 4.94 5.29 14.51
CA LEU A 14 5.86 4.72 13.53
C LEU A 14 5.85 3.20 13.54
N ARG A 15 5.80 2.57 14.73
CA ARG A 15 5.71 1.12 14.83
C ARG A 15 4.44 0.59 14.16
N ALA A 16 3.29 1.22 14.40
CA ALA A 16 2.02 0.82 13.81
C ALA A 16 2.02 1.03 12.29
N ALA A 17 2.49 2.19 11.80
CA ALA A 17 2.61 2.46 10.37
C ALA A 17 3.52 1.42 9.67
N MET A 18 4.70 1.16 10.22
CA MET A 18 5.62 0.15 9.68
C MET A 18 5.04 -1.27 9.72
N THR A 19 4.29 -1.59 10.77
CA THR A 19 3.60 -2.88 10.89
C THR A 19 2.53 -3.02 9.81
N ALA A 20 1.72 -1.98 9.59
CA ALA A 20 0.72 -1.97 8.53
C ALA A 20 1.35 -2.15 7.15
N LEU A 21 2.39 -1.40 6.80
CA LEU A 21 3.08 -1.58 5.52
C LEU A 21 3.64 -3.00 5.34
N ARG A 22 4.28 -3.54 6.38
CA ARG A 22 4.90 -4.87 6.35
C ARG A 22 3.88 -5.99 6.23
N VAL A 23 2.81 -5.95 7.04
CA VAL A 23 1.77 -6.98 7.05
C VAL A 23 0.98 -6.93 5.74
N SER A 24 0.51 -5.74 5.33
CA SER A 24 -0.19 -5.55 4.05
C SER A 24 0.66 -6.04 2.88
N GLY A 25 1.93 -5.62 2.79
CA GLY A 25 2.84 -6.03 1.72
C GLY A 25 3.03 -7.55 1.63
N ARG A 26 3.17 -8.24 2.76
CA ARG A 26 3.28 -9.72 2.80
C ARG A 26 1.97 -10.41 2.43
N GLY A 27 0.84 -9.82 2.79
CA GLY A 27 -0.48 -10.40 2.55
C GLY A 27 -1.03 -10.17 1.14
N LEU A 28 -0.40 -9.35 0.29
CA LEU A 28 -0.95 -9.03 -1.04
C LEU A 28 -1.15 -10.27 -1.92
N GLY A 29 -0.25 -11.26 -1.86
CA GLY A 29 -0.41 -12.51 -2.62
C GLY A 29 -1.61 -13.34 -2.15
N ASP A 30 -1.77 -13.48 -0.83
CA ASP A 30 -2.90 -14.21 -0.23
C ASP A 30 -4.23 -13.50 -0.50
N LEU A 31 -4.24 -12.17 -0.44
CA LEU A 31 -5.41 -11.35 -0.76
C LEU A 31 -5.76 -11.38 -2.24
N ALA A 32 -4.77 -11.47 -3.14
CA ALA A 32 -5.02 -11.67 -4.57
C ALA A 32 -5.66 -13.03 -4.85
N ALA A 33 -5.26 -14.07 -4.11
CA ALA A 33 -5.83 -15.41 -4.22
C ALA A 33 -7.23 -15.52 -3.57
N ALA A 34 -7.50 -14.77 -2.51
CA ALA A 34 -8.77 -14.78 -1.80
C ALA A 34 -9.24 -13.36 -1.40
N PRO A 35 -9.72 -12.52 -2.35
CA PRO A 35 -10.07 -11.12 -2.08
C PRO A 35 -11.17 -10.95 -1.02
N GLY A 36 -12.08 -11.91 -0.91
CA GLY A 36 -13.17 -11.91 0.09
C GLY A 36 -12.70 -11.94 1.54
N ARG A 37 -11.41 -12.22 1.81
CA ARG A 37 -10.83 -12.21 3.17
C ARG A 37 -10.30 -10.83 3.60
N ALA A 38 -10.43 -9.81 2.75
CA ALA A 38 -9.86 -8.48 2.99
C ALA A 38 -10.30 -7.87 4.32
N ALA A 39 -11.60 -7.83 4.61
CA ALA A 39 -12.11 -7.23 5.84
C ALA A 39 -11.54 -7.91 7.10
N ASP A 40 -11.46 -9.23 7.12
CA ASP A 40 -10.87 -9.99 8.24
C ASP A 40 -9.36 -9.74 8.36
N PHE A 41 -8.66 -9.65 7.24
CA PHE A 41 -7.22 -9.37 7.21
C PHE A 41 -6.87 -7.98 7.74
N PHE A 42 -7.60 -6.94 7.31
CA PHE A 42 -7.29 -5.55 7.66
C PHE A 42 -7.87 -5.10 9.01
N ARG A 43 -8.90 -5.77 9.55
CA ARG A 43 -9.49 -5.46 10.87
C ARG A 43 -8.44 -5.30 11.98
N PRO A 44 -7.54 -6.28 12.25
CA PRO A 44 -6.54 -6.12 13.31
C PRO A 44 -5.56 -4.96 13.04
N LEU A 45 -5.23 -4.68 11.78
CA LEU A 45 -4.34 -3.57 11.42
C LEU A 45 -5.01 -2.22 11.70
N LYS A 46 -6.27 -2.05 11.34
CA LYS A 46 -7.05 -0.83 11.61
C LYS A 46 -7.15 -0.57 13.11
N THR A 47 -7.49 -1.59 13.89
CA THR A 47 -7.52 -1.47 15.36
C THR A 47 -6.17 -1.01 15.94
N GLU A 48 -5.05 -1.54 15.45
CA GLU A 48 -3.73 -1.13 15.92
C GLU A 48 -3.38 0.31 15.49
N LEU A 49 -3.74 0.71 14.28
CA LEU A 49 -3.55 2.08 13.78
C LEU A 49 -4.38 3.09 14.58
N ASP A 50 -5.65 2.78 14.86
CA ASP A 50 -6.55 3.62 15.65
C ASP A 50 -6.05 3.78 17.10
N ARG A 51 -5.55 2.69 17.70
CA ARG A 51 -4.92 2.73 19.03
C ARG A 51 -3.66 3.57 19.03
N ALA A 52 -2.82 3.47 17.98
CA ALA A 52 -1.61 4.25 17.86
C ALA A 52 -1.89 5.74 17.59
N ALA A 53 -3.06 6.09 17.05
CA ALA A 53 -3.45 7.48 16.85
C ALA A 53 -3.55 8.25 18.18
N GLN A 54 -3.98 7.57 19.25
CA GLN A 54 -4.22 8.16 20.57
C GLN A 54 -2.94 8.60 21.30
N ASP A 55 -1.78 8.00 20.98
CA ASP A 55 -0.56 8.24 21.72
C ASP A 55 0.69 8.17 20.82
N GLY A 56 1.50 9.22 20.85
CA GLY A 56 2.79 9.28 20.17
C GLY A 56 3.20 10.69 19.70
N PRO A 57 4.44 10.85 19.22
CA PRO A 57 4.95 12.14 18.75
C PRO A 57 4.13 12.73 17.59
N PRO A 58 3.87 14.05 17.57
CA PRO A 58 3.14 14.71 16.47
C PRO A 58 3.78 14.52 15.10
N ARG A 59 5.13 14.51 15.03
CA ARG A 59 5.90 14.32 13.78
C ARG A 59 5.61 13.00 13.05
N SER A 60 5.09 12.01 13.75
CA SER A 60 4.83 10.66 13.23
C SER A 60 3.38 10.45 12.81
N LEU A 61 2.51 11.43 13.05
CA LEU A 61 1.11 11.40 12.66
C LEU A 61 0.90 11.30 11.13
N PRO A 62 1.68 12.02 10.28
CA PRO A 62 1.54 11.87 8.82
C PRO A 62 1.83 10.45 8.33
N ALA A 63 2.84 9.78 8.90
CA ALA A 63 3.18 8.41 8.54
C ALA A 63 2.06 7.43 8.94
N LEU A 64 1.48 7.62 10.12
CA LEU A 64 0.33 6.84 10.60
C LEU A 64 -0.90 7.03 9.70
N GLY A 65 -1.27 8.28 9.41
CA GLY A 65 -2.44 8.60 8.59
C GLY A 65 -2.31 8.03 7.17
N ALA A 66 -1.13 8.16 6.56
CA ALA A 66 -0.88 7.60 5.23
C ALA A 66 -0.91 6.05 5.24
N ALA A 67 -0.42 5.41 6.30
CA ALA A 67 -0.50 3.96 6.45
C ALA A 67 -1.95 3.46 6.66
N ALA A 68 -2.78 4.24 7.35
CA ALA A 68 -4.21 3.96 7.51
C ALA A 68 -4.97 4.10 6.19
N ASP A 69 -4.73 5.17 5.42
CA ASP A 69 -5.33 5.32 4.09
C ASP A 69 -4.88 4.20 3.15
N PHE A 70 -3.60 3.82 3.19
CA PHE A 70 -3.08 2.68 2.44
C PHE A 70 -3.82 1.37 2.75
N ALA A 71 -3.97 1.04 4.04
CA ALA A 71 -4.69 -0.15 4.47
C ALA A 71 -6.17 -0.12 4.05
N ALA A 72 -6.84 1.02 4.23
CA ALA A 72 -8.24 1.19 3.86
C ALA A 72 -8.47 1.05 2.35
N ARG A 73 -7.57 1.60 1.53
CA ARG A 73 -7.65 1.47 0.06
C ARG A 73 -7.47 0.03 -0.39
N LEU A 74 -6.48 -0.68 0.15
CA LEU A 74 -6.29 -2.10 -0.16
C LEU A 74 -7.50 -2.93 0.29
N GLU A 75 -7.99 -2.72 1.52
CA GLU A 75 -9.20 -3.40 2.03
C GLU A 75 -10.38 -3.21 1.07
N LYS A 76 -10.63 -1.95 0.67
CA LYS A 76 -11.70 -1.61 -0.26
C LYS A 76 -11.48 -2.29 -1.62
N THR A 77 -10.29 -2.18 -2.20
CA THR A 77 -9.99 -2.75 -3.52
C THR A 77 -10.19 -4.25 -3.56
N PHE A 78 -9.71 -5.00 -2.57
CA PHE A 78 -9.93 -6.44 -2.53
C PHE A 78 -11.38 -6.82 -2.21
N SER A 79 -12.07 -6.03 -1.37
CA SER A 79 -13.51 -6.22 -1.13
C SER A 79 -14.31 -5.99 -2.41
N ASP A 80 -13.97 -4.97 -3.20
CA ASP A 80 -14.59 -4.66 -4.49
C ASP A 80 -14.32 -5.78 -5.51
N MET A 81 -13.08 -6.30 -5.58
CA MET A 81 -12.75 -7.48 -6.42
C MET A 81 -13.64 -8.67 -6.07
N SER A 82 -13.87 -8.94 -4.77
CA SER A 82 -14.73 -10.03 -4.31
C SER A 82 -16.20 -9.77 -4.66
N LEU A 83 -16.71 -8.56 -4.39
CA LEU A 83 -18.10 -8.17 -4.61
C LEU A 83 -18.47 -8.25 -6.09
N LEU A 84 -17.57 -7.79 -6.96
CA LEU A 84 -17.75 -7.78 -8.41
C LEU A 84 -17.39 -9.11 -9.08
N GLN A 85 -16.97 -10.12 -8.31
CA GLN A 85 -16.46 -11.40 -8.83
C GLN A 85 -15.37 -11.20 -9.90
N ALA A 86 -14.53 -10.19 -9.68
CA ALA A 86 -13.50 -9.72 -10.60
C ALA A 86 -12.12 -10.04 -10.02
N PRO A 87 -11.59 -11.26 -10.25
CA PRO A 87 -10.26 -11.61 -9.76
C PRO A 87 -9.19 -10.71 -10.40
N PRO A 88 -8.04 -10.52 -9.73
CA PRO A 88 -6.96 -9.71 -10.26
C PRO A 88 -6.46 -10.30 -11.58
N ASP A 89 -6.47 -9.49 -12.63
CA ASP A 89 -5.86 -9.85 -13.90
C ASP A 89 -4.34 -9.60 -13.86
N ARG A 90 -3.68 -9.83 -15.00
CA ARG A 90 -2.23 -9.72 -15.10
C ARG A 90 -1.71 -8.34 -14.67
N ALA A 91 -2.38 -7.26 -15.07
CA ALA A 91 -1.92 -5.91 -14.73
C ALA A 91 -2.08 -5.63 -13.23
N ALA A 92 -3.20 -6.05 -12.65
CA ALA A 92 -3.41 -5.98 -11.21
C ALA A 92 -2.36 -6.80 -10.43
N LEU A 93 -2.05 -8.02 -10.88
CA LEU A 93 -1.02 -8.88 -10.26
C LEU A 93 0.38 -8.25 -10.35
N GLU A 94 0.76 -7.69 -11.50
CA GLU A 94 2.03 -6.98 -11.67
C GLU A 94 2.11 -5.75 -10.75
N ALA A 95 1.03 -4.98 -10.64
CA ALA A 95 0.93 -3.84 -9.73
C ALA A 95 1.04 -4.26 -8.25
N LEU A 96 0.36 -5.33 -7.84
CA LEU A 96 0.46 -5.89 -6.49
C LEU A 96 1.87 -6.38 -6.16
N ALA A 97 2.55 -7.04 -7.10
CA ALA A 97 3.96 -7.42 -6.94
C ALA A 97 4.89 -6.21 -6.80
N CYS A 98 4.58 -5.10 -7.48
CA CYS A 98 5.28 -3.83 -7.30
C CYS A 98 5.01 -3.21 -5.91
N LEU A 99 3.76 -3.21 -5.45
CA LEU A 99 3.39 -2.77 -4.10
C LEU A 99 4.11 -3.59 -3.03
N GLN A 100 4.16 -4.91 -3.17
CA GLN A 100 4.85 -5.80 -2.23
C GLN A 100 6.35 -5.46 -2.12
N ARG A 101 7.02 -5.22 -3.26
CA ARG A 101 8.43 -4.78 -3.29
C ARG A 101 8.61 -3.40 -2.64
N ALA A 102 7.72 -2.46 -2.94
CA ALA A 102 7.74 -1.12 -2.36
C ALA A 102 7.54 -1.14 -0.84
N CYS A 103 6.59 -1.94 -0.32
CA CYS A 103 6.41 -2.16 1.11
C CYS A 103 7.64 -2.79 1.77
N GLY A 104 8.33 -3.71 1.08
CA GLY A 104 9.59 -4.32 1.54
C GLY A 104 10.73 -3.31 1.71
N ALA A 105 10.76 -2.26 0.88
CA ALA A 105 11.77 -1.20 0.96
C ALA A 105 11.54 -0.22 2.12
N ALA A 106 10.30 -0.07 2.60
CA ALA A 106 9.92 0.95 3.60
C ALA A 106 10.75 0.89 4.90
N GLU A 107 11.17 -0.30 5.32
CA GLU A 107 12.01 -0.49 6.51
C GLU A 107 13.38 0.19 6.41
N GLY A 108 13.88 0.38 5.19
CA GLY A 108 15.14 1.07 4.93
C GLY A 108 15.07 2.58 5.13
N LEU A 109 13.88 3.19 5.07
CA LEU A 109 13.67 4.64 5.20
C LEU A 109 14.02 5.17 6.60
N LEU A 110 13.88 4.33 7.62
CA LEU A 110 14.24 4.68 9.01
C LEU A 110 15.73 4.47 9.32
N SER A 111 16.50 3.88 8.40
CA SER A 111 17.94 3.62 8.57
C SER A 111 18.79 4.64 7.81
N PRO A 112 19.61 5.48 8.47
CA PRO A 112 20.40 6.51 7.79
C PRO A 112 21.24 5.99 6.61
N SER A 113 21.89 4.83 6.77
CA SER A 113 22.75 4.23 5.75
C SER A 113 22.01 3.59 4.57
N ARG A 114 20.69 3.36 4.68
CA ARG A 114 19.88 2.71 3.63
C ARG A 114 18.78 3.62 3.10
N ARG A 115 18.53 4.75 3.75
CA ARG A 115 17.40 5.64 3.50
C ARG A 115 17.30 6.08 2.04
N ALA A 116 18.39 6.59 1.45
CA ALA A 116 18.39 7.06 0.07
C ALA A 116 18.10 5.93 -0.94
N ARG A 117 18.73 4.77 -0.75
CA ARG A 117 18.47 3.58 -1.59
C ARG A 117 17.04 3.07 -1.43
N ALA A 118 16.53 3.02 -0.20
CA ALA A 118 15.17 2.57 0.08
C ALA A 118 14.12 3.49 -0.56
N ASP A 119 14.35 4.81 -0.54
CA ASP A 119 13.48 5.78 -1.22
C ASP A 119 13.50 5.56 -2.75
N ALA A 120 14.70 5.39 -3.34
CA ALA A 120 14.84 5.10 -4.76
C ALA A 120 14.16 3.78 -5.18
N ASP A 121 14.39 2.70 -4.42
CA ASP A 121 13.80 1.38 -4.69
C ASP A 121 12.26 1.41 -4.57
N LEU A 122 11.74 2.16 -3.59
CA LEU A 122 10.31 2.36 -3.39
C LEU A 122 9.70 3.13 -4.57
N ARG A 123 10.27 4.29 -4.93
CA ARG A 123 9.80 5.11 -6.07
C ARG A 123 9.85 4.33 -7.38
N ALA A 124 10.93 3.58 -7.63
CA ALA A 124 11.08 2.77 -8.82
C ALA A 124 10.00 1.68 -8.90
N SER A 125 9.72 1.01 -7.78
CA SER A 125 8.67 -0.01 -7.68
C SER A 125 7.27 0.59 -7.88
N THR A 126 6.97 1.71 -7.23
CA THR A 126 5.71 2.43 -7.40
C THR A 126 5.50 2.86 -8.85
N ALA A 127 6.50 3.49 -9.46
CA ALA A 127 6.43 3.92 -10.85
C ALA A 127 6.23 2.73 -11.82
N ALA A 128 6.86 1.58 -11.56
CA ALA A 128 6.65 0.38 -12.35
C ALA A 128 5.21 -0.17 -12.24
N GLY A 129 4.65 -0.21 -11.03
CA GLY A 129 3.28 -0.64 -10.80
C GLY A 129 2.25 0.25 -11.48
N ARG A 130 2.39 1.58 -11.34
CA ARG A 130 1.51 2.55 -12.01
C ARG A 130 1.59 2.47 -13.53
N ARG A 131 2.78 2.22 -14.09
CA ARG A 131 2.93 1.99 -15.53
C ARG A 131 2.11 0.79 -15.99
N SER A 132 2.13 -0.33 -15.26
CA SER A 132 1.33 -1.52 -15.62
C SER A 132 -0.17 -1.19 -15.61
N LEU A 133 -0.67 -0.52 -14.57
CA LEU A 133 -2.08 -0.09 -14.50
C LEU A 133 -2.47 0.90 -15.61
N SER A 134 -1.60 1.87 -15.90
CA SER A 134 -1.82 2.86 -16.96
C SER A 134 -1.81 2.25 -18.36
N SER A 135 -0.89 1.33 -18.64
CA SER A 135 -0.87 0.60 -19.91
C SER A 135 -2.12 -0.26 -20.10
N ALA A 136 -2.58 -0.93 -19.03
CA ALA A 136 -3.81 -1.72 -19.07
C ALA A 136 -5.05 -0.84 -19.28
N LYS A 137 -5.10 0.33 -18.65
CA LYS A 137 -6.13 1.34 -18.93
C LYS A 137 -6.14 1.77 -20.39
N ALA A 138 -4.98 2.17 -20.92
CA ALA A 138 -4.88 2.66 -22.28
C ALA A 138 -5.25 1.57 -23.31
N ALA A 139 -5.05 0.29 -22.99
CA ALA A 139 -5.53 -0.82 -23.81
C ALA A 139 -7.05 -0.97 -23.74
N ALA A 140 -7.64 -0.81 -22.55
CA ALA A 140 -9.08 -0.85 -22.34
C ALA A 140 -9.82 0.29 -23.05
N ASP A 141 -9.32 1.52 -22.93
CA ASP A 141 -9.92 2.72 -23.56
C ASP A 141 -9.97 2.62 -25.10
N ARG A 142 -9.14 1.75 -25.71
CA ARG A 142 -9.09 1.51 -27.15
C ARG A 142 -10.06 0.42 -27.64
N SER A 143 -10.76 -0.28 -26.74
CA SER A 143 -11.74 -1.32 -27.10
C SER A 143 -13.17 -0.79 -27.00
N PRO A 144 -13.95 -0.79 -28.11
CA PRO A 144 -15.28 -0.19 -28.17
C PRO A 144 -16.38 -0.90 -27.35
N ASP A 145 -16.16 -2.17 -26.93
CA ASP A 145 -17.13 -2.95 -26.13
C ASP A 145 -16.93 -2.81 -24.60
N GLY A 146 -16.37 -1.68 -24.16
CA GLY A 146 -15.61 -1.54 -22.92
C GLY A 146 -16.36 -1.42 -21.58
N PHE A 147 -17.66 -1.69 -21.45
CA PHE A 147 -18.37 -1.47 -20.16
C PHE A 147 -17.71 -2.20 -18.98
N THR A 148 -17.41 -3.49 -19.14
CA THR A 148 -16.74 -4.30 -18.09
C THR A 148 -15.31 -3.84 -17.83
N GLN A 149 -14.59 -3.38 -18.85
CA GLN A 149 -13.22 -2.88 -18.70
C GLN A 149 -13.20 -1.51 -18.01
N ASN A 150 -14.17 -0.64 -18.30
CA ASN A 150 -14.37 0.66 -17.66
C ASN A 150 -14.72 0.50 -16.18
N LEU A 151 -15.56 -0.49 -15.82
CA LEU A 151 -15.88 -0.79 -14.43
C LEU A 151 -14.66 -1.31 -13.64
N LYS A 152 -13.84 -2.16 -14.26
CA LYS A 152 -12.57 -2.62 -13.68
C LYS A 152 -11.61 -1.46 -13.45
N PHE A 153 -11.48 -0.55 -14.42
CA PHE A 153 -10.63 0.62 -14.27
C PHE A 153 -11.11 1.55 -13.16
N SER A 154 -12.41 1.89 -13.16
CA SER A 154 -12.99 2.86 -12.23
C SER A 154 -12.94 2.39 -10.78
N THR A 155 -12.93 1.08 -10.54
CA THR A 155 -13.07 0.51 -9.19
C THR A 155 -11.78 -0.13 -8.69
N ILE A 156 -11.14 -0.98 -9.49
CA ILE A 156 -9.98 -1.78 -9.06
C ILE A 156 -8.68 -1.02 -9.31
N TYR A 157 -8.45 -0.54 -10.53
CA TYR A 157 -7.17 0.09 -10.87
C TYR A 157 -6.99 1.45 -10.19
N SER A 158 -8.06 2.26 -10.12
CA SER A 158 -8.06 3.51 -9.35
C SER A 158 -7.79 3.26 -7.86
N GLY A 159 -8.30 2.16 -7.30
CA GLY A 159 -8.04 1.75 -5.93
C GLY A 159 -6.58 1.37 -5.69
N LEU A 160 -5.98 0.58 -6.58
CA LEU A 160 -4.56 0.23 -6.53
C LEU A 160 -3.65 1.46 -6.74
N ASP A 161 -4.01 2.36 -7.66
CA ASP A 161 -3.28 3.61 -7.88
C ASP A 161 -3.32 4.52 -6.64
N GLY A 162 -4.47 4.64 -5.99
CA GLY A 162 -4.59 5.34 -4.71
C GLY A 162 -3.82 4.66 -3.57
N ALA A 163 -3.66 3.34 -3.61
CA ALA A 163 -2.80 2.63 -2.65
C ALA A 163 -1.32 3.00 -2.87
N PHE A 164 -0.87 3.14 -4.12
CA PHE A 164 0.47 3.69 -4.41
C PHE A 164 0.63 5.12 -3.89
N ASP A 165 -0.34 6.01 -4.10
CA ASP A 165 -0.30 7.39 -3.57
C ASP A 165 -0.13 7.41 -2.04
N SER A 166 -0.86 6.53 -1.36
CA SER A 166 -0.83 6.44 0.10
C SER A 166 0.49 5.87 0.61
N LEU A 167 1.05 4.89 -0.10
CA LEU A 167 2.37 4.35 0.19
C LEU A 167 3.47 5.39 0.00
N GLU A 168 3.43 6.19 -1.07
CA GLU A 168 4.41 7.25 -1.31
C GLU A 168 4.34 8.36 -0.26
N ARG A 169 3.13 8.79 0.14
CA ARG A 169 2.95 9.74 1.25
C ARG A 169 3.47 9.18 2.57
N CYS A 170 3.25 7.90 2.83
CA CYS A 170 3.81 7.24 4.01
C CYS A 170 5.33 7.20 3.95
N ALA A 171 5.91 6.85 2.80
CA ALA A 171 7.35 6.83 2.60
C ALA A 171 8.00 8.21 2.80
N GLU A 172 7.40 9.26 2.24
CA GLU A 172 7.83 10.65 2.43
C GLU A 172 7.81 11.05 3.90
N ALA A 173 6.74 10.70 4.62
CA ALA A 173 6.64 10.96 6.05
C ALA A 173 7.73 10.21 6.83
N LEU A 174 7.95 8.92 6.55
CA LEU A 174 8.99 8.10 7.19
C LEU A 174 10.41 8.61 6.90
N PHE A 175 10.66 9.12 5.69
CA PHE A 175 11.94 9.70 5.30
C PHE A 175 12.27 10.94 6.13
N ARG A 176 11.25 11.77 6.43
CA ARG A 176 11.38 13.03 7.17
C ARG A 176 11.54 12.87 8.68
N VAL A 177 11.31 11.67 9.24
CA VAL A 177 11.53 11.39 10.68
C VAL A 177 13.00 11.17 11.03
#